data_AF-A0A195BG71-F1
#
_entry.id   AF-A0A195BG71-F1
#
_cell.length_a   1.000
_cell.length_b   1.000
_cell.length_c   1.000
_cell.angle_alpha   90.00
_cell.angle_beta   90.00
_cell.angle_gamma   90.00
#
_symmetry.space_group_name_H-M   'P 1'
#
loop_
_entity.id
_entity.type
_entity.pdbx_description
1 polymer ?
#
loop_
_entity_poly.entity_id
_entity_poly.type
_entity_poly.pdbx_seq_one_letter_code
_entity_poly.pdbx_strand_id
1 'polypeptide(L)'
;MMTATFAKLNISSFTSHCLLAFVLRLVLILYANFHDEYLAVPYTDVDYKAMIAVIYNPVITSQYFFWFLSLLPLCLPNIEMNLRRGICLACSWILSQTIWLLTAYLLEFQSFNSFFFLWISGLLFFAINVKVLTDIIYHYKS
;
A
#
# COMPACT_ATOMS: atom_id res chain seq x y z
N MET A 1 22.39 27.79 -20.30
CA MET A 1 21.14 28.05 -21.05
C MET A 1 20.39 26.72 -21.15
N MET A 2 19.47 26.45 -20.23
CA MET A 2 18.56 25.30 -20.28
C MET A 2 17.18 25.85 -19.92
N THR A 3 16.38 26.15 -20.93
CA THR A 3 15.02 26.66 -20.77
C THR A 3 14.12 25.50 -20.40
N ALA A 4 13.66 25.47 -19.15
CA ALA A 4 12.62 24.56 -18.70
C ALA A 4 11.32 24.86 -19.47
N THR A 5 11.01 24.06 -20.49
CA THR A 5 9.70 24.02 -21.11
C THR A 5 8.70 23.45 -20.11
N PHE A 6 8.09 24.32 -19.29
CA PHE A 6 6.83 23.99 -18.64
C PHE A 6 5.80 23.73 -19.72
N ALA A 7 5.55 22.45 -20.02
CA ALA A 7 4.42 22.06 -20.86
C ALA A 7 3.16 22.71 -20.28
N LYS A 8 2.43 23.47 -21.10
CA LYS A 8 1.07 23.93 -20.77
C LYS A 8 0.23 22.67 -20.55
N LEU A 9 0.14 22.21 -19.30
CA LEU A 9 -0.83 21.21 -18.89
C LEU A 9 -2.20 21.80 -19.19
N ASN A 10 -2.84 21.28 -20.24
CA ASN A 10 -4.18 21.69 -20.61
C ASN A 10 -5.12 21.26 -19.47
N ILE A 11 -5.51 22.22 -18.64
CA ILE A 11 -6.29 22.01 -17.41
C ILE A 11 -7.58 21.21 -17.70
N SER A 12 -8.21 21.44 -18.87
CA SER A 12 -9.39 20.69 -19.33
C SER A 12 -9.11 19.19 -19.53
N SER A 13 -7.94 18.84 -20.08
CA SER A 13 -7.50 17.45 -20.21
C SER A 13 -7.25 16.84 -18.83
N PHE A 14 -6.51 17.54 -17.96
CA PHE A 14 -6.23 17.04 -16.61
C PHE A 14 -7.51 16.78 -15.80
N THR A 15 -8.45 17.73 -15.80
CA THR A 15 -9.75 17.57 -15.12
C THR A 15 -10.55 16.39 -15.67
N SER A 16 -10.53 16.16 -17.00
CA SER A 16 -11.19 15.01 -17.62
C SER A 16 -10.60 13.67 -17.15
N HIS A 17 -9.27 13.57 -17.06
CA HIS A 17 -8.61 12.37 -16.54
C HIS A 17 -8.95 12.13 -15.07
N CYS A 18 -8.98 13.19 -14.25
CA CYS A 18 -9.38 13.09 -12.84
C CYS A 18 -10.84 12.63 -12.69
N LEU A 19 -11.75 13.16 -13.52
CA LEU A 19 -13.16 12.79 -13.48
C LEU A 19 -13.36 11.33 -13.93
N LEU A 20 -12.67 10.91 -14.99
CA LEU A 20 -12.67 9.52 -15.45
C LEU A 20 -12.14 8.58 -14.36
N ALA A 21 -11.01 8.91 -13.73
CA ALA A 21 -10.45 8.13 -12.63
C ALA A 21 -11.43 8.03 -11.44
N PHE A 22 -12.14 9.11 -11.12
CA PHE A 22 -13.15 9.13 -10.06
C PHE A 22 -14.33 8.21 -10.39
N VAL A 23 -14.87 8.28 -11.62
CA VAL A 23 -15.97 7.42 -12.08
C VAL A 23 -15.54 5.95 -12.09
N LEU A 24 -14.36 5.64 -12.64
CA LEU A 24 -13.80 4.29 -12.63
C LEU A 24 -13.66 3.76 -11.19
N ARG A 25 -13.22 4.60 -10.26
CA ARG A 25 -13.07 4.22 -8.84
C ARG A 25 -14.42 3.94 -8.18
N LEU A 26 -15.45 4.75 -8.45
CA LEU A 26 -16.81 4.47 -7.98
C LEU A 26 -17.36 3.15 -8.53
N VAL A 27 -17.16 2.89 -9.82
CA VAL A 27 -17.59 1.63 -10.45
C VAL A 27 -16.89 0.43 -9.80
N LEU A 28 -15.59 0.53 -9.53
CA LEU A 28 -14.84 -0.55 -8.86
C LEU A 28 -15.31 -0.78 -7.41
N ILE A 29 -15.66 0.27 -6.66
CA ILE A 29 -16.23 0.14 -5.31
C ILE A 29 -17.58 -0.59 -5.37
N LEU A 30 -18.46 -0.21 -6.30
CA LEU A 30 -19.75 -0.87 -6.48
C LEU A 30 -19.59 -2.32 -6.91
N TYR A 31 -18.65 -2.60 -7.82
CA TYR A 31 -18.32 -3.96 -8.24
C TYR A 31 -17.76 -4.80 -7.10
N ALA A 32 -16.86 -4.26 -6.27
CA ALA A 32 -16.30 -4.97 -5.13
C ALA A 32 -17.40 -5.39 -4.13
N ASN A 33 -18.33 -4.48 -3.80
CA ASN A 33 -19.47 -4.79 -2.93
C ASN A 33 -20.39 -5.87 -3.55
N PHE A 34 -20.66 -5.78 -4.85
CA PHE A 34 -21.43 -6.81 -5.55
C PHE A 34 -20.67 -8.15 -5.60
N HIS A 35 -19.36 -8.14 -5.79
CA HIS A 35 -18.54 -9.34 -5.81
C HIS A 35 -18.60 -10.06 -4.47
N ASP A 36 -18.43 -9.31 -3.38
CA ASP A 36 -18.46 -9.85 -2.01
C ASP A 36 -19.83 -10.44 -1.62
N GLU A 37 -20.94 -9.92 -2.16
CA GLU A 37 -22.29 -10.40 -1.82
C GLU A 37 -22.70 -11.67 -2.62
N TYR A 38 -22.27 -11.79 -3.89
CA TYR A 38 -22.78 -12.82 -4.80
C TYR A 38 -21.79 -13.95 -5.11
N LEU A 39 -20.48 -13.74 -4.92
CA LEU A 39 -19.45 -14.73 -5.25
C LEU A 39 -18.95 -15.44 -3.99
N ALA A 40 -18.60 -16.73 -4.16
CA ALA A 40 -18.10 -17.55 -3.06
C ALA A 40 -16.70 -17.14 -2.57
N VAL A 41 -15.98 -16.32 -3.33
CA VAL A 41 -14.62 -15.86 -3.04
C VAL A 41 -14.68 -14.35 -2.80
N PRO A 42 -14.43 -13.88 -1.57
CA PRO A 42 -14.42 -12.45 -1.28
C PRO A 42 -13.35 -11.73 -2.10
N TYR A 43 -13.62 -10.50 -2.54
CA TYR A 43 -12.69 -9.61 -3.22
C TYR A 43 -11.43 -9.36 -2.38
N THR A 44 -11.55 -9.39 -1.06
CA THR A 44 -10.41 -9.32 -0.11
C THR A 44 -9.39 -10.45 -0.31
N ASP A 45 -9.78 -11.56 -0.96
CA ASP A 45 -8.85 -12.60 -1.38
C ASP A 45 -7.80 -12.12 -2.36
N VAL A 46 -8.16 -11.16 -3.22
CA VAL A 46 -7.24 -10.56 -4.17
C VAL A 46 -6.21 -9.70 -3.44
N ASP A 47 -6.66 -8.93 -2.45
CA ASP A 47 -5.83 -8.00 -1.68
C ASP A 47 -4.78 -8.71 -0.83
N TYR A 48 -5.19 -9.72 -0.04
CA TYR A 48 -4.21 -10.44 0.77
C TYR A 48 -3.26 -11.26 -0.10
N LYS A 49 -3.68 -11.80 -1.26
CA LYS A 49 -2.77 -12.48 -2.20
C LYS A 49 -1.72 -11.52 -2.75
N ALA A 50 -2.12 -10.29 -3.10
CA ALA A 50 -1.19 -9.26 -3.54
C ALA A 50 -0.21 -8.88 -2.41
N MET A 51 -0.69 -8.69 -1.18
CA MET A 51 0.17 -8.43 -0.02
C MET A 51 1.14 -9.59 0.24
N ILE A 52 0.68 -10.84 0.23
CA ILE A 52 1.53 -12.03 0.42
C ILE A 52 2.62 -12.08 -0.66
N ALA A 53 2.26 -11.86 -1.93
CA ALA A 53 3.23 -11.86 -3.02
C ALA A 53 4.35 -10.83 -2.82
N VAL A 54 4.03 -9.65 -2.26
CA VAL A 54 5.03 -8.61 -1.96
C VAL A 54 5.85 -8.95 -0.71
N ILE A 55 5.19 -9.38 0.37
CA ILE A 55 5.82 -9.67 1.67
C ILE A 55 6.88 -10.77 1.54
N TYR A 56 6.61 -11.79 0.72
CA TYR A 56 7.50 -12.94 0.54
C TYR A 56 8.39 -12.84 -0.70
N ASN A 57 8.40 -11.69 -1.39
CA ASN A 57 9.32 -11.48 -2.50
C ASN A 57 10.76 -11.33 -1.97
N PRO A 58 11.75 -12.06 -2.53
CA PRO A 58 13.17 -11.90 -2.15
C PRO A 58 13.71 -10.48 -2.36
N VAL A 59 13.11 -9.70 -3.27
CA VAL A 59 13.48 -8.31 -3.51
C VAL A 59 12.27 -7.45 -3.22
N ILE A 60 12.43 -6.42 -2.39
CA ILE A 60 11.36 -5.49 -2.05
C ILE A 60 11.74 -4.07 -2.46
N THR A 61 10.83 -3.40 -3.16
CA THR A 61 10.98 -2.00 -3.58
C THR A 61 9.77 -1.20 -3.14
N SER A 62 9.95 0.10 -2.90
CA SER A 62 8.84 0.98 -2.48
C SER A 62 7.70 1.06 -3.48
N GLN A 63 7.94 0.70 -4.75
CA GLN A 63 6.92 0.64 -5.78
C GLN A 63 5.81 -0.36 -5.46
N TYR A 64 6.13 -1.49 -4.83
CA TYR A 64 5.16 -2.53 -4.54
C TYR A 64 4.08 -2.10 -3.55
N PHE A 65 4.37 -1.11 -2.68
CA PHE A 65 3.40 -0.62 -1.71
C PHE A 65 2.18 0.01 -2.38
N PHE A 66 2.36 0.60 -3.57
CA PHE A 66 1.24 1.15 -4.32
C PHE A 66 0.27 0.09 -4.82
N TRP A 67 0.70 -1.15 -5.02
CA TRP A 67 -0.17 -2.21 -5.53
C TRP A 67 -1.29 -2.53 -4.56
N PHE A 68 -0.97 -2.98 -3.35
CA PHE A 68 -1.99 -3.33 -2.37
C PHE A 68 -2.62 -2.09 -1.69
N LEU A 69 -1.90 -0.97 -1.55
CA LEU A 69 -2.50 0.26 -1.03
C LEU A 69 -3.56 0.85 -1.97
N SER A 70 -3.44 0.62 -3.28
CA SER A 70 -4.47 1.05 -4.24
C SER A 70 -5.77 0.27 -4.10
N LEU A 71 -5.69 -0.97 -3.62
CA LEU A 71 -6.82 -1.88 -3.43
C LEU A 71 -7.46 -1.73 -2.05
N LEU A 72 -6.68 -1.36 -1.02
CA LEU A 72 -7.15 -1.18 0.35
C LEU A 72 -8.46 -0.36 0.48
N PRO A 73 -8.66 0.78 -0.22
CA PRO A 73 -9.91 1.55 -0.13
C PRO A 73 -11.17 0.79 -0.57
N LEU A 74 -11.02 -0.23 -1.42
CA LEU A 74 -12.12 -1.08 -1.87
C LEU A 74 -12.55 -2.05 -0.76
N CYS A 75 -11.61 -2.55 0.04
CA CYS A 75 -11.88 -3.50 1.12
C CYS A 75 -12.18 -2.83 2.47
N LEU A 76 -11.84 -1.54 2.64
CA LEU A 76 -12.09 -0.77 3.86
C LEU A 76 -13.53 -0.85 4.41
N PRO A 77 -14.60 -0.78 3.59
CA PRO A 77 -15.98 -0.87 4.10
C PRO A 77 -16.30 -2.20 4.82
N ASN A 78 -15.61 -3.28 4.46
CA ASN A 78 -15.86 -4.63 4.96
C ASN A 78 -14.92 -5.02 6.11
N ILE A 79 -13.99 -4.14 6.50
CA ILE A 79 -13.08 -4.36 7.63
C ILE A 79 -13.71 -3.81 8.92
N GLU A 80 -14.17 -4.70 9.80
CA GLU A 80 -14.74 -4.40 11.11
C GLU A 80 -13.63 -4.21 12.17
N MET A 81 -12.80 -3.17 12.00
CA MET A 81 -11.70 -2.85 12.92
C MET A 81 -11.88 -1.49 13.60
N ASN A 82 -11.55 -1.41 14.89
CA ASN A 82 -11.52 -0.15 15.62
C ASN A 82 -10.58 0.86 14.96
N LEU A 83 -11.06 2.10 14.73
CA LEU A 83 -10.28 3.18 14.09
C LEU A 83 -8.93 3.42 14.77
N ARG A 84 -8.88 3.35 16.12
CA ARG A 84 -7.61 3.47 16.87
C ARG A 84 -6.60 2.43 16.45
N ARG A 85 -7.03 1.17 16.25
CA ARG A 85 -6.17 0.08 15.81
C ARG A 85 -5.71 0.29 14.36
N GLY A 86 -6.62 0.73 13.48
CA GLY A 86 -6.27 1.11 12.11
C GLY A 86 -5.20 2.21 12.05
N ILE A 87 -5.35 3.26 12.85
CA ILE A 87 -4.34 4.33 12.97
C ILE A 87 -3.02 3.78 13.53
N CYS A 88 -3.05 2.99 14.59
CA CYS A 88 -1.84 2.37 15.15
C CYS A 88 -1.10 1.51 14.13
N LEU A 89 -1.82 0.72 13.33
CA LEU A 89 -1.25 -0.10 12.25
C LEU A 89 -0.67 0.77 11.12
N ALA A 90 -1.37 1.82 10.71
CA ALA A 90 -0.87 2.74 9.70
C ALA A 90 0.42 3.45 10.16
N CYS A 91 0.44 3.92 11.41
CA CYS A 91 1.63 4.56 12.00
C CYS A 91 2.81 3.58 12.12
N SER A 92 2.58 2.35 12.59
CA SER A 92 3.66 1.36 12.71
C SER A 92 4.20 0.95 11.34
N TRP A 93 3.33 0.81 10.35
CA TRP A 93 3.70 0.51 8.97
C TRP A 93 4.56 1.63 8.35
N ILE A 94 4.12 2.89 8.42
CA ILE A 94 4.89 4.04 7.92
C ILE A 94 6.25 4.16 8.65
N LEU A 95 6.26 4.00 9.97
CA LEU A 95 7.47 4.13 10.77
C LEU A 95 8.50 3.05 10.40
N SER A 96 8.08 1.79 10.30
CA SER A 96 8.98 0.70 9.95
C SER A 96 9.54 0.82 8.54
N GLN A 97 8.71 1.24 7.57
CA GLN A 97 9.15 1.54 6.22
C GLN A 97 10.19 2.68 6.21
N THR A 98 9.93 3.74 6.98
CA THR A 98 10.83 4.90 7.07
C THR A 98 12.19 4.50 7.67
N ILE A 99 12.18 3.69 8.74
CA ILE A 99 13.42 3.20 9.37
C ILE A 99 14.21 2.34 8.40
N TRP A 100 13.55 1.41 7.69
CA TRP A 100 14.21 0.54 6.73
C TRP A 100 14.78 1.31 5.53
N LEU A 101 14.06 2.31 5.01
CA LEU A 101 14.55 3.18 3.94
C LEU A 101 15.69 4.09 4.40
N LEU A 102 15.62 4.59 5.64
CA LEU A 102 16.67 5.43 6.21
C LEU A 102 17.99 4.63 6.37
N THR A 103 17.92 3.40 6.89
CA THR A 103 19.12 2.56 7.03
C THR A 103 19.69 2.20 5.66
N ALA A 104 18.86 1.90 4.67
CA ALA A 104 19.30 1.69 3.28
C ALA A 104 19.95 2.95 2.69
N TYR A 105 19.38 4.13 2.93
CA TYR A 105 19.94 5.41 2.49
C TYR A 105 21.32 5.69 3.10
N LEU A 106 21.48 5.45 4.40
CA LEU A 106 22.76 5.65 5.10
C LEU A 106 23.84 4.71 4.57
N LEU A 107 23.47 3.48 4.20
CA LEU A 107 24.37 2.51 3.60
C LEU A 107 24.79 2.94 2.20
N GLU A 108 23.81 3.21 1.32
CA GLU A 108 24.04 3.40 -0.12
C GLU A 108 24.61 4.78 -0.45
N PHE A 109 24.05 5.85 0.13
CA PHE A 109 24.38 7.22 -0.26
C PHE A 109 25.37 7.89 0.67
N GLN A 110 25.33 7.57 1.96
CA GLN A 110 26.23 8.17 2.96
C GLN A 110 27.45 7.29 3.26
N SER A 111 27.52 6.07 2.70
CA SER A 111 28.62 5.11 2.89
C SER A 111 28.89 4.75 4.36
N PHE A 112 27.91 4.92 5.25
CA PHE A 112 28.02 4.45 6.64
C PHE A 112 27.76 2.95 6.69
N ASN A 113 28.60 2.20 7.41
CA ASN A 113 28.43 0.76 7.58
C ASN A 113 27.23 0.44 8.49
N SER A 114 26.04 0.50 7.91
CA SER A 114 24.74 0.27 8.57
C SER A 114 24.14 -1.09 8.21
N PHE A 115 24.94 -2.04 7.74
CA PHE A 115 24.49 -3.35 7.27
C PHE A 115 23.68 -4.12 8.33
N PHE A 116 24.16 -4.13 9.58
CA PHE A 116 23.45 -4.77 10.69
C PHE A 116 22.10 -4.09 11.00
N PHE A 117 22.06 -2.75 10.96
CA PHE A 117 20.83 -1.99 11.16
C PHE A 117 19.84 -2.20 10.02
N LEU A 118 20.33 -2.29 8.78
CA LEU A 118 19.53 -2.61 7.61
C LEU A 118 18.90 -4.00 7.76
N TRP A 119 19.66 -4.99 8.23
CA TRP A 119 19.16 -6.33 8.49
C TRP A 119 18.04 -6.36 9.55
N ILE A 120 18.27 -5.75 10.73
CA ILE A 120 17.24 -5.69 11.79
C ILE A 120 16.00 -4.91 11.34
N SER A 121 16.19 -3.76 10.69
CA SER A 121 15.05 -2.96 10.19
C SER A 121 14.26 -3.68 9.11
N GLY A 122 14.91 -4.50 8.28
CA GLY A 122 14.25 -5.40 7.33
C GLY A 122 13.38 -6.46 8.02
N LEU A 123 13.88 -7.08 9.09
CA LEU A 123 13.08 -8.03 9.90
C LEU A 123 11.88 -7.35 10.58
N LEU A 124 12.09 -6.15 11.12
CA LEU A 124 11.01 -5.34 11.71
C LEU A 124 9.95 -4.99 10.66
N PHE A 125 10.39 -4.54 9.49
CA PHE A 125 9.51 -4.19 8.37
C PHE A 125 8.70 -5.41 7.91
N PHE A 126 9.34 -6.56 7.74
CA PHE A 126 8.66 -7.82 7.43
C PHE A 126 7.61 -8.18 8.48
N ALA A 127 7.98 -8.17 9.77
CA ALA A 127 7.08 -8.50 10.88
C ALA A 127 5.85 -7.58 10.93
N ILE A 128 6.03 -6.28 10.67
CA ILE A 128 4.91 -5.32 10.65
C ILE A 128 4.00 -5.54 9.45
N ASN A 129 4.52 -5.84 8.26
CA ASN A 129 3.67 -6.17 7.12
C ASN A 129 2.85 -7.45 7.38
N VAL A 130 3.46 -8.49 7.98
CA VAL A 130 2.72 -9.69 8.41
C VAL A 130 1.64 -9.34 9.43
N LYS A 131 1.95 -8.49 10.41
CA LYS A 131 0.98 -8.05 11.42
C LYS A 131 -0.20 -7.29 10.81
N VAL A 132 0.05 -6.38 9.87
CA VAL A 132 -0.99 -5.66 9.13
C VAL A 132 -1.89 -6.64 8.38
N LEU A 133 -1.28 -7.60 7.65
CA LEU A 133 -2.00 -8.62 6.91
C LEU A 133 -2.90 -9.47 7.83
N THR A 134 -2.35 -9.99 8.93
CA THR A 134 -3.12 -10.80 9.90
C THR A 134 -4.28 -10.01 10.50
N ASP A 135 -4.07 -8.74 10.86
CA ASP A 135 -5.12 -7.92 11.44
C ASP A 135 -6.23 -7.59 10.44
N ILE A 136 -5.90 -7.36 9.16
CA ILE A 136 -6.89 -7.18 8.07
C ILE A 136 -7.73 -8.46 7.92
N ILE A 137 -7.10 -9.64 7.83
CA ILE A 137 -7.81 -10.91 7.66
C ILE A 137 -8.71 -11.21 8.86
N TYR A 138 -8.23 -11.00 10.09
CA TYR A 138 -8.97 -11.34 11.31
C TYR A 138 -10.22 -10.48 11.53
N HIS A 139 -10.17 -9.20 11.12
CA HIS A 139 -11.28 -8.26 11.28
C HIS A 139 -12.11 -8.12 9.99
N TYR A 140 -11.85 -8.95 8.98
CA TYR A 140 -12.64 -8.92 7.77
C TYR A 140 -13.99 -9.59 8.00
N LYS A 141 -15.07 -8.93 7.57
CA LYS A 141 -16.41 -9.48 7.62
C LYS A 141 -16.59 -10.49 6.50
N SER A 142 -16.77 -11.76 6.86
CA SER A 142 -17.15 -12.83 5.92
C SER A 142 -18.64 -12.87 5.65
#